data_AF-A0A1Q1NA16-F1
#
_entry.id   AF-A0A1Q1NA16-F1
#
_cell.length_a   1.000
_cell.length_b   1.000
_cell.length_c   1.000
_cell.angle_alpha   90.00
_cell.angle_beta   90.00
_cell.angle_gamma   90.00
#
_symmetry.space_group_name_H-M   'P 1'
#
loop_
_entity.id
_entity.type
_entity.pdbx_description
1 polymer ?
#
loop_
_entity_poly.entity_id
_entity_poly.type
_entity_poly.pdbx_seq_one_letter_code
_entity_poly.pdbx_strand_id
1 'polypeptide(L)'
;CNVLCGTPGRLLDVIGRGKVGLSKILYLVLDEADRMLDMGFEPDMRKLVNSPGMPPKEERQTLMFSATYPEDIQRLAADFLKVDYLFLAVGVVGGACSDVEQHIIQVTQYSKREQLLDLLKA
;
A
#
# COMPACT_ATOMS: atom_id res chain seq x y z
N CYS A 1 23.93 -2.88 -4.04
CA CYS A 1 22.52 -3.05 -4.44
C CYS A 1 22.01 -1.70 -4.92
N ASN A 2 21.35 -1.65 -6.09
CA ASN A 2 20.86 -0.39 -6.68
C ASN A 2 19.34 -0.28 -6.62
N VAL A 3 18.64 -1.40 -6.39
CA VAL A 3 17.18 -1.47 -6.27
C VAL A 3 16.86 -2.41 -5.10
N LEU A 4 16.06 -1.95 -4.14
CA LEU A 4 15.67 -2.72 -2.96
C LEU A 4 14.14 -2.73 -2.87
N CYS A 5 13.58 -3.94 -2.74
CA CYS A 5 12.15 -4.15 -2.50
C CYS A 5 11.98 -4.85 -1.15
N GLY A 6 10.95 -4.48 -0.40
CA GLY A 6 10.66 -5.09 0.88
C GLY A 6 9.45 -4.45 1.56
N THR A 7 8.95 -5.11 2.60
CA THR A 7 7.85 -4.59 3.41
C THR A 7 8.35 -3.55 4.41
N PRO A 8 7.54 -2.54 4.78
CA PRO A 8 7.98 -1.41 5.63
C PRO A 8 8.66 -1.87 6.93
N GLY A 9 8.04 -2.78 7.68
CA GLY A 9 8.59 -3.25 8.95
C GLY A 9 9.95 -3.96 8.81
N ARG A 10 10.14 -4.79 7.78
CA ARG A 10 11.43 -5.47 7.56
C ARG A 10 12.50 -4.49 7.07
N LEU A 11 12.14 -3.54 6.22
CA LEU A 11 13.08 -2.52 5.75
C LEU A 11 13.58 -1.66 6.92
N LEU A 12 12.68 -1.22 7.80
CA LEU A 12 13.05 -0.45 8.98
C LEU A 12 14.02 -1.20 9.90
N ASP A 13 13.81 -2.50 10.13
CA ASP A 13 14.74 -3.32 10.92
C ASP A 13 16.14 -3.37 10.28
N VAL A 14 16.21 -3.59 8.97
CA VAL A 14 17.49 -3.65 8.23
C VAL A 14 18.21 -2.29 8.24
N ILE A 15 17.47 -1.19 8.10
CA ILE A 15 17.99 0.18 8.20
C ILE A 15 18.48 0.47 9.62
N GLY A 16 17.69 0.11 10.64
CA GLY A 16 18.03 0.29 12.05
C GLY A 16 19.29 -0.48 12.48
N ARG A 17 19.58 -1.61 11.82
CA ARG A 17 20.83 -2.36 11.99
C ARG A 17 22.03 -1.78 11.22
N GLY A 18 21.86 -0.67 10.51
CA GLY A 18 22.90 0.00 9.72
C GLY A 18 23.35 -0.80 8.50
N LYS A 19 22.55 -1.77 8.03
CA LYS A 19 22.91 -2.61 6.87
C LYS A 19 22.56 -1.95 5.54
N VAL A 20 21.61 -1.03 5.55
CA VAL A 20 21.16 -0.25 4.39
C VAL A 20 21.09 1.21 4.78
N GLY A 21 21.69 2.08 3.95
CA GLY A 21 21.57 3.53 4.06
C GLY A 21 20.66 4.09 2.95
N LEU A 22 19.97 5.20 3.24
CA LEU A 22 19.00 5.81 2.32
C LEU A 22 19.52 7.08 1.62
N SER A 23 20.75 7.52 1.92
CA SER A 23 21.33 8.81 1.46
C SER A 23 21.44 9.01 -0.04
N LYS A 24 21.28 7.95 -0.84
CA LYS A 24 21.37 8.00 -2.31
C LYS A 24 20.07 7.57 -3.00
N ILE A 25 18.95 7.55 -2.27
CA ILE A 25 17.65 7.19 -2.83
C ILE A 25 17.18 8.31 -3.76
N LEU A 26 17.12 8.00 -5.05
CA LEU A 26 16.55 8.90 -6.07
C LEU A 26 15.08 8.58 -6.35
N TYR A 27 14.64 7.35 -6.05
CA TYR A 27 13.31 6.85 -6.33
C TYR A 27 12.74 6.11 -5.12
N LEU A 28 11.54 6.50 -4.68
CA LEU A 28 10.74 5.78 -3.69
C LEU A 28 9.43 5.33 -4.36
N VAL A 29 9.10 4.04 -4.27
CA VAL A 29 7.84 3.49 -4.78
C VAL A 29 7.04 2.90 -3.63
N LEU A 30 5.79 3.31 -3.52
CA LEU A 30 4.80 2.77 -2.59
C LEU A 30 3.74 2.06 -3.42
N ASP A 31 3.73 0.74 -3.36
CA ASP A 31 2.78 -0.10 -4.12
C ASP A 31 1.71 -0.66 -3.18
N GLU A 32 0.48 -0.78 -3.68
CA GLU A 32 -0.72 -1.12 -2.89
C GLU A 32 -0.83 -0.30 -1.58
N ALA A 33 -0.76 1.03 -1.68
CA ALA A 33 -0.73 1.91 -0.51
C ALA A 33 -1.98 1.80 0.39
N ASP A 34 -3.14 1.53 -0.19
CA ASP A 34 -4.38 1.22 0.53
C ASP A 34 -4.29 -0.06 1.35
N ARG A 35 -3.74 -1.14 0.77
CA ARG A 35 -3.46 -2.38 1.53
C ARG A 35 -2.48 -2.16 2.66
N MET A 36 -1.44 -1.37 2.45
CA MET A 36 -0.51 -1.05 3.53
C MET A 36 -1.21 -0.30 4.68
N LEU A 37 -2.16 0.59 4.39
CA LEU A 37 -2.99 1.23 5.41
C LEU A 37 -3.90 0.21 6.13
N ASP A 38 -4.60 -0.65 5.39
CA ASP A 38 -5.47 -1.69 5.94
C ASP A 38 -4.72 -2.62 6.91
N MET A 39 -3.45 -2.91 6.60
CA MET A 39 -2.56 -3.73 7.43
C MET A 39 -1.96 -2.98 8.63
N GLY A 40 -2.24 -1.68 8.77
CA GLY A 40 -1.74 -0.84 9.85
C GLY A 40 -0.28 -0.40 9.69
N PHE A 41 0.27 -0.41 8.47
CA PHE A 41 1.67 -0.02 8.21
C PHE A 41 1.90 1.49 8.13
N GLU A 42 0.88 2.32 8.28
CA GLU A 42 1.03 3.79 8.22
C GLU A 42 2.18 4.32 9.10
N PRO A 43 2.30 3.94 10.39
CA PRO A 43 3.37 4.45 11.24
C PRO A 43 4.76 4.06 10.74
N ASP A 44 4.87 2.87 10.15
CA ASP A 44 6.14 2.36 9.65
C ASP A 44 6.52 3.02 8.31
N MET A 45 5.55 3.27 7.43
CA MET A 45 5.80 4.08 6.23
C MET A 45 6.26 5.50 6.59
N ARG A 46 5.62 6.14 7.57
CA ARG A 46 6.01 7.46 8.06
C ARG A 46 7.42 7.45 8.67
N LYS A 47 7.76 6.42 9.45
CA LYS A 47 9.13 6.24 9.97
C LYS A 47 10.14 6.05 8.83
N LEU A 48 9.80 5.30 7.80
CA LEU A 48 10.68 5.04 6.65
C LEU A 48 10.97 6.33 5.89
N VAL A 49 9.93 7.11 5.57
CA VAL A 49 10.07 8.38 4.84
C VAL A 49 10.84 9.44 5.65
N ASN A 50 10.72 9.39 6.98
CA ASN A 50 11.45 10.27 7.90
C ASN A 50 12.76 9.67 8.42
N SER A 51 13.22 8.53 7.85
CA SER A 51 14.42 7.86 8.33
C SER A 51 15.67 8.72 8.05
N PRO A 52 16.70 8.66 8.93
CA PRO A 52 17.92 9.41 8.73
C PRO A 52 18.56 9.16 7.37
N GLY A 53 18.87 10.25 6.67
CA GLY A 53 19.48 10.20 5.34
C GLY A 53 18.48 9.95 4.20
N MET A 54 17.18 9.79 4.46
CA MET A 54 16.20 9.80 3.37
C MET A 54 16.14 11.21 2.75
N PRO A 55 16.42 11.40 1.45
CA PRO A 55 16.39 12.71 0.82
C PRO A 55 14.98 13.31 0.90
N PRO A 56 14.79 14.63 1.05
CA PRO A 56 13.46 15.25 1.04
C PRO A 56 12.65 14.87 -0.19
N LYS A 57 11.31 14.91 -0.10
CA LYS A 57 10.42 14.58 -1.23
C LYS A 57 10.63 15.46 -2.46
N GLU A 58 11.22 16.64 -2.30
CA GLU A 58 11.60 17.53 -3.39
C GLU A 58 12.84 17.06 -4.15
N GLU A 59 13.74 16.33 -3.47
CA GLU A 59 15.03 15.85 -4.00
C GLU A 59 14.99 14.40 -4.50
N ARG A 60 13.88 13.69 -4.29
CA ARG A 60 13.63 12.34 -4.80
C ARG A 60 12.34 12.30 -5.62
N GLN A 61 12.22 11.32 -6.51
CA GLN A 61 10.95 11.02 -7.16
C GLN A 61 10.20 9.98 -6.33
N THR A 62 8.99 10.31 -5.87
CA THR A 62 8.10 9.35 -5.22
C THR A 62 6.99 8.93 -6.19
N LEU A 63 6.71 7.65 -6.27
CA LEU A 63 5.55 7.08 -6.97
C LEU A 63 4.67 6.35 -5.95
N MET A 64 3.36 6.55 -6.03
CA MET A 64 2.39 5.88 -5.17
C MET A 64 1.30 5.23 -6.04
N PHE A 65 1.07 3.95 -5.82
CA PHE A 65 0.07 3.14 -6.49
C PHE A 65 -0.94 2.63 -5.46
N SER A 66 -2.22 2.71 -5.79
CA SER A 66 -3.33 2.34 -4.91
C SER A 66 -4.54 2.00 -5.75
N ALA A 67 -5.29 0.95 -5.38
CA ALA A 67 -6.52 0.57 -6.09
C ALA A 67 -7.70 1.48 -5.70
N THR A 68 -7.69 1.96 -4.47
CA THR A 68 -8.67 2.86 -3.89
C THR A 68 -8.05 4.22 -3.57
N TYR A 69 -8.89 5.26 -3.38
CA TYR A 69 -8.42 6.62 -3.06
C TYR A 69 -9.24 7.30 -1.95
N PRO A 70 -9.36 6.67 -0.75
CA PRO A 70 -10.02 7.27 0.41
C PRO A 70 -9.23 8.48 0.94
N GLU A 71 -9.83 9.23 1.87
CA GLU A 71 -9.24 10.44 2.45
C GLU A 71 -7.84 10.19 3.06
N ASP A 72 -7.62 9.05 3.71
CA ASP A 72 -6.32 8.73 4.30
C ASP A 72 -5.22 8.48 3.25
N ILE A 73 -5.58 7.93 2.08
CA ILE A 73 -4.65 7.82 0.96
C ILE A 73 -4.35 9.19 0.35
N GLN A 74 -5.34 10.07 0.28
CA GLN A 74 -5.14 11.46 -0.17
C GLN A 74 -4.17 12.21 0.76
N ARG A 75 -4.31 12.03 2.08
CA ARG A 75 -3.39 12.59 3.08
C ARG A 75 -1.98 12.04 2.92
N LEU A 76 -1.83 10.73 2.75
CA LEU A 76 -0.52 10.12 2.46
C LEU A 76 0.11 10.65 1.16
N ALA A 77 -0.70 10.82 0.11
CA ALA A 77 -0.24 11.40 -1.15
C ALA A 77 0.35 12.79 -0.91
N ALA A 78 -0.40 13.66 -0.21
CA ALA A 78 0.03 15.01 0.11
C ALA A 78 1.32 15.04 0.95
N ASP A 79 1.46 14.11 1.89
CA ASP A 79 2.64 14.02 2.74
C ASP A 79 3.87 13.55 1.97
N PHE A 80 3.75 12.51 1.15
CA PHE A 80 4.89 11.77 0.58
C PHE A 80 5.28 12.18 -0.84
N LEU A 81 4.33 12.72 -1.62
CA LEU A 81 4.56 13.22 -2.97
C LEU A 81 4.87 14.72 -2.96
N LYS A 82 5.48 15.19 -4.05
CA LYS A 82 5.70 16.63 -4.30
C LYS A 82 4.36 17.35 -4.42
N VAL A 83 4.38 18.66 -4.20
CA VAL A 83 3.16 19.49 -4.24
C VAL A 83 2.47 19.45 -5.62
N ASP A 84 3.25 19.31 -6.69
CA ASP A 84 2.82 19.33 -8.08
C ASP A 84 2.70 17.92 -8.72
N TYR A 85 2.41 16.90 -7.92
CA TYR A 85 2.31 15.52 -8.42
C TYR A 85 1.19 15.35 -9.46
N LEU A 86 1.43 14.48 -10.45
CA LEU A 86 0.42 14.08 -11.42
C LEU A 86 -0.50 13.01 -10.81
N PHE A 87 -1.79 13.31 -10.70
CA PHE A 87 -2.80 12.31 -10.38
C PHE A 87 -3.28 11.61 -11.65
N LEU A 88 -3.09 10.29 -11.72
CA LEU A 88 -3.53 9.44 -12.82
C LEU A 88 -4.48 8.38 -12.30
N ALA A 89 -5.69 8.32 -12.87
CA ALA A 89 -6.67 7.28 -12.60
C ALA A 89 -6.94 6.50 -13.90
N VAL A 90 -6.90 5.17 -13.81
CA VAL A 90 -7.26 4.27 -14.91
C VAL A 90 -8.52 3.53 -14.50
N GLY A 91 -9.62 3.74 -15.25
CA GLY A 91 -10.93 3.16 -14.91
C GLY A 91 -11.63 3.84 -13.73
N VAL A 92 -12.51 3.10 -13.05
CA VAL A 92 -13.24 3.59 -11.87
C VAL A 92 -12.43 3.23 -10.61
N VAL A 93 -11.94 4.26 -9.91
CA VAL A 93 -11.18 4.09 -8.65
C VAL A 93 -12.04 3.39 -7.61
N GLY A 94 -11.52 2.31 -7.00
CA GLY A 94 -12.24 1.49 -6.03
C GLY A 94 -13.45 0.71 -6.59
N GLY A 95 -13.59 0.65 -7.92
CA GLY A 95 -14.57 -0.23 -8.55
C GLY A 95 -14.26 -1.71 -8.29
N ALA A 96 -15.30 -2.53 -8.16
CA ALA A 96 -15.12 -3.98 -8.15
C ALA A 96 -14.47 -4.44 -9.47
N CYS A 97 -13.54 -5.38 -9.39
CA CYS A 97 -12.89 -5.94 -10.56
C CYS A 97 -13.94 -6.60 -11.47
N SER A 98 -14.06 -6.15 -12.72
CA SER A 98 -15.00 -6.71 -13.69
C SER A 98 -14.73 -8.18 -14.01
N ASP A 99 -13.50 -8.63 -13.79
CA ASP A 99 -13.05 -10.00 -14.05
C ASP A 99 -13.37 -10.95 -12.87
N VAL A 100 -13.90 -10.42 -11.76
CA VAL A 100 -14.28 -11.21 -10.58
C VAL A 100 -15.79 -11.41 -10.57
N GLU A 101 -16.24 -12.64 -10.83
CA GLU A 101 -17.64 -13.03 -10.68
C GLU A 101 -18.00 -13.11 -9.18
N GLN A 102 -19.06 -12.39 -8.79
CA GLN A 102 -19.50 -12.31 -7.39
C GLN A 102 -20.87 -12.97 -7.23
N HIS A 103 -20.92 -14.06 -6.45
CA HIS A 103 -22.17 -14.72 -6.08
C HIS A 103 -22.62 -14.33 -4.67
N ILE A 104 -23.87 -13.87 -4.53
CA ILE A 104 -24.48 -13.54 -3.24
C ILE A 104 -25.46 -14.65 -2.87
N ILE A 105 -25.14 -15.41 -1.82
CA ILE A 105 -26.00 -16.49 -1.31
C ILE A 105 -26.59 -16.06 0.03
N GLN A 106 -27.93 -15.94 0.09
CA GLN A 106 -28.61 -15.61 1.34
C GLN A 106 -28.72 -16.84 2.24
N VAL A 107 -28.20 -16.74 3.45
CA VAL A 107 -28.26 -17.78 4.48
C VAL A 107 -28.62 -17.19 5.83
N THR A 108 -29.26 -17.98 6.69
CA THR A 108 -29.47 -17.60 8.09
C THR A 108 -28.14 -17.62 8.85
N GLN A 109 -28.06 -16.93 9.99
CA GLN A 109 -26.84 -16.89 10.82
C GLN A 109 -26.31 -18.29 11.17
N TYR A 110 -27.20 -19.25 11.41
CA TYR A 110 -26.86 -20.61 11.81
C TYR A 110 -26.51 -21.53 10.63
N SER A 111 -26.93 -21.17 9.41
CA SER A 111 -26.72 -21.98 8.20
C SER A 111 -25.40 -21.69 7.46
N LYS A 112 -24.63 -20.67 7.87
CA LYS A 112 -23.36 -20.29 7.19
C LYS A 112 -22.36 -21.44 7.10
N ARG A 113 -22.25 -22.26 8.15
CA ARG A 113 -21.29 -23.38 8.19
C ARG A 113 -21.67 -24.49 7.23
N GLU A 114 -22.95 -24.81 7.14
CA GLU A 114 -23.46 -25.84 6.21
C GLU A 114 -23.27 -25.40 4.76
N GLN A 115 -23.68 -24.17 4.43
CA GLN A 115 -23.49 -23.59 3.10
C GLN A 115 -22.01 -23.56 2.68
N LEU A 116 -21.10 -23.22 3.60
CA LEU A 116 -19.67 -23.24 3.31
C LEU A 116 -19.16 -24.66 3.00
N LEU A 117 -19.64 -25.66 3.73
CA LEU A 117 -19.27 -27.06 3.45
C LEU A 117 -19.76 -27.52 2.08
N ASP A 118 -20.94 -27.06 1.65
CA ASP A 118 -21.46 -27.38 0.32
C ASP A 118 -20.65 -26.70 -0.78
N LEU A 119 -20.23 -25.44 -0.58
CA LEU A 119 -19.34 -24.74 -1.52
C LEU A 119 -17.96 -25.38 -1.64
N LEU A 120 -17.42 -25.94 -0.56
CA LEU A 120 -16.09 -26.59 -0.56
C LEU A 120 -16.10 -28.01 -1.14
N LYS A 121 -17.26 -28.65 -1.26
CA LYS A 121 -17.42 -29.98 -1.85
C LYS A 121 -17.67 -29.95 -3.37
N ALA A 122 -18.10 -28.81 -3.89
CA ALA A 122 -18.24 -28.56 -5.32
C ALA A 122 -16.85 -28.44 -5.98
#